data_AF-K6UXS7-F1
#
_entry.id   AF-K6UXS7-F1
#
_cell.length_a   1.000
_cell.length_b   1.000
_cell.length_c   1.000
_cell.angle_alpha   90.00
_cell.angle_beta   90.00
_cell.angle_gamma   90.00
#
_symmetry.space_group_name_H-M   'P 1'
#
loop_
_entity.id
_entity.type
_entity.pdbx_description
1 polymer ?
#
loop_
_entity_poly.entity_id
_entity_poly.type
_entity_poly.pdbx_seq_one_letter_code
_entity_poly.pdbx_strand_id
1 'polypeptide(L)'
;MPAPTSKSLTYADGQILAENNYGYSGPQATIGGRSTVPGLAAISFDRSTEKCRVKWVNNTVSSPSAIPRLSLANGLVYTASKPRRTNGADEWYLTALNWRTGRTVYELKYGNGPLLNNNFAGFNLTPDGAAYMGVLSGVVRIDDTH
;
A
#
# COMPACT_ATOMS: atom_id res chain seq x y z
N MET A 1 17.17 19.51 1.73
CA MET A 1 16.28 18.52 2.39
C MET A 1 15.70 17.64 1.30
N PRO A 2 15.74 16.30 1.39
CA PRO A 2 15.01 15.48 0.43
C PRO A 2 13.50 15.66 0.68
N ALA A 3 12.74 15.89 -0.39
CA ALA A 3 11.32 16.21 -0.31
C ALA A 3 10.52 15.05 0.31
N PRO A 4 9.54 15.30 1.20
CA PRO A 4 8.59 14.28 1.59
C PRO A 4 7.71 13.94 0.38
N THR A 5 7.76 12.70 -0.09
CA THR A 5 6.91 12.23 -1.20
C THR A 5 5.79 11.38 -0.65
N SER A 6 4.57 11.89 -0.72
CA SER A 6 3.38 11.05 -0.85
C SER A 6 3.00 11.03 -2.32
N LYS A 7 2.68 9.87 -2.88
CA LYS A 7 2.40 9.74 -4.31
C LYS A 7 0.95 9.45 -4.63
N SER A 8 0.18 8.97 -3.66
CA SER A 8 -1.21 8.58 -3.84
C SER A 8 -2.07 9.15 -2.72
N LEU A 9 -3.20 9.72 -3.11
CA LEU A 9 -4.24 10.20 -2.21
C LEU A 9 -5.54 9.48 -2.54
N THR A 10 -6.20 8.95 -1.52
CA THR A 10 -7.57 8.42 -1.63
C THR A 10 -8.46 9.22 -0.70
N TYR A 11 -9.59 9.73 -1.20
CA TYR A 11 -10.54 10.47 -0.39
C TYR A 11 -11.87 9.73 -0.29
N ALA A 12 -12.36 9.54 0.93
CA ALA A 12 -13.71 9.07 1.22
C ALA A 12 -14.13 9.46 2.65
N ASP A 13 -15.42 9.61 2.90
CA ASP A 13 -15.97 9.87 4.24
C ASP A 13 -15.28 11.02 5.00
N GLY A 14 -14.92 12.11 4.30
CA GLY A 14 -14.24 13.25 4.90
C GLY A 14 -12.77 12.99 5.29
N GLN A 15 -12.19 11.88 4.86
CA GLN A 15 -10.84 11.44 5.18
C GLN A 15 -10.00 11.26 3.92
N ILE A 16 -8.73 11.67 4.01
CA ILE A 16 -7.70 11.51 3.00
C ILE A 16 -6.72 10.47 3.50
N LEU A 17 -6.46 9.43 2.70
CA LEU A 17 -5.36 8.51 2.89
C LEU A 17 -4.11 9.08 2.19
N ALA A 18 -2.98 9.09 2.89
CA ALA A 18 -1.67 9.34 2.31
C ALA A 18 -0.75 8.14 2.55
N GLU A 19 -0.04 7.72 1.50
CA GLU A 19 0.98 6.67 1.56
C GLU A 19 2.38 7.28 1.50
N ASN A 20 3.28 6.76 2.33
CA ASN A 20 4.71 7.07 2.30
C ASN A 20 5.45 6.05 1.44
N ASN A 21 6.03 6.52 0.33
CA ASN A 21 6.91 5.72 -0.51
C ASN A 21 8.37 6.21 -0.48
N TYR A 22 8.72 6.99 0.55
CA TYR A 22 10.05 7.57 0.68
C TYR A 22 11.16 6.50 0.62
N GLY A 23 12.14 6.76 -0.24
CA GLY A 23 13.23 5.85 -0.56
C GLY A 23 13.01 5.03 -1.85
N TYR A 24 11.86 5.14 -2.51
CA TYR A 24 11.63 4.50 -3.80
C TYR A 24 12.15 5.37 -4.95
N SER A 25 13.27 4.96 -5.54
CA SER A 25 13.84 5.60 -6.74
C SER A 25 13.66 4.76 -8.02
N GLY A 26 13.03 3.59 -7.90
CA GLY A 26 12.85 2.61 -8.97
C GLY A 26 12.93 1.17 -8.43
N PRO A 27 12.71 0.15 -9.27
CA PRO A 27 12.67 -1.25 -8.83
C PRO A 27 13.89 -1.70 -8.01
N GLN A 28 15.08 -1.21 -8.37
CA GLN A 28 16.36 -1.49 -7.72
C GLN A 28 16.38 -1.09 -6.24
N ALA A 29 15.59 -0.09 -5.84
CA ALA A 29 15.46 0.33 -4.44
C ALA A 29 14.85 -0.75 -3.54
N THR A 30 14.19 -1.76 -4.14
CA THR A 30 13.49 -2.84 -3.44
C THR A 30 14.17 -4.20 -3.54
N ILE A 31 15.32 -4.33 -4.22
CA ILE A 31 15.95 -5.64 -4.46
C ILE A 31 16.79 -6.09 -3.26
N GLY A 32 16.90 -7.40 -3.06
CA GLY A 32 17.80 -7.99 -2.06
C GLY A 32 17.33 -7.70 -0.63
N GLY A 33 16.02 -7.80 -0.40
CA GLY A 33 15.39 -7.58 0.89
C GLY A 33 15.26 -6.10 1.29
N ARG A 34 15.66 -5.17 0.42
CA ARG A 34 15.47 -3.73 0.64
C ARG A 34 14.00 -3.33 0.48
N SER A 35 13.63 -2.21 1.08
CA SER A 35 12.31 -1.62 0.92
C SER A 35 12.31 -0.12 1.23
N THR A 36 11.16 0.53 1.11
CA THR A 36 10.95 1.93 1.48
C THR A 36 10.75 2.11 2.97
N VAL A 37 10.87 3.35 3.43
CA VAL A 37 10.47 3.71 4.79
C VAL A 37 8.96 3.46 4.95
N PRO A 38 8.52 2.71 5.97
CA PRO A 38 7.10 2.49 6.22
C PRO A 38 6.30 3.78 6.41
N GLY A 39 5.01 3.72 6.12
CA GLY A 39 4.11 4.83 6.44
C GLY A 39 2.80 4.83 5.65
N LEU A 40 1.68 4.84 6.36
CA LEU A 40 0.39 5.31 5.85
C LEU A 40 -0.25 6.20 6.90
N ALA A 41 -1.03 7.19 6.49
CA ALA A 41 -1.79 8.04 7.40
C ALA A 41 -3.17 8.35 6.84
N ALA A 42 -4.18 8.40 7.71
CA ALA A 42 -5.45 9.03 7.39
C ALA A 42 -5.54 10.40 8.05
N ILE A 43 -5.99 11.37 7.28
CA ILE A 43 -6.18 12.76 7.69
C ILE A 43 -7.65 13.10 7.44
N SER A 44 -8.39 13.45 8.49
CA SER A 44 -9.74 13.99 8.32
C SER A 44 -9.67 15.48 8.02
N PHE A 45 -10.52 15.95 7.11
CA PHE A 45 -10.75 17.36 6.85
C PHE A 45 -12.16 17.73 7.32
N ASP A 46 -12.25 18.59 8.33
CA ASP A 46 -13.51 19.17 8.80
C ASP A 46 -13.84 20.41 7.97
N ARG A 47 -14.91 20.32 7.17
CA ARG A 47 -15.35 21.42 6.29
C ARG A 47 -15.91 22.62 7.06
N SER A 48 -16.44 22.42 8.27
CA SER A 48 -17.04 23.50 9.05
C SER A 48 -15.99 24.38 9.73
N THR A 49 -14.87 23.77 10.12
CA THR A 49 -13.77 24.46 10.78
C THR A 49 -12.56 24.70 9.88
N GLU A 50 -12.58 24.16 8.66
CA GLU A 50 -11.48 24.12 7.69
C GLU A 50 -10.18 23.54 8.27
N LYS A 51 -10.29 22.60 9.20
CA LYS A 51 -9.14 22.01 9.90
C LYS A 51 -8.88 20.57 9.47
N CYS A 52 -7.61 20.28 9.22
CA CYS A 52 -7.09 18.91 9.09
C CYS A 52 -6.73 18.35 10.45
N ARG A 53 -7.00 17.05 10.67
CA ARG A 53 -6.52 16.30 11.83
C ARG A 53 -6.03 14.93 11.40
N VAL A 54 -4.86 14.52 11.90
CA VAL A 54 -4.41 13.14 11.73
C VAL A 54 -5.33 12.23 12.53
N LYS A 55 -5.94 11.25 11.85
CA LYS A 55 -6.83 10.26 12.47
C LYS A 55 -6.05 9.07 12.99
N TRP A 56 -5.13 8.58 12.17
CA TRP A 56 -4.21 7.51 12.52
C TRP A 56 -2.97 7.56 11.65
N VAL A 57 -1.90 6.93 12.13
CA VAL A 57 -0.67 6.67 11.39
C VAL A 57 -0.31 5.20 11.57
N ASN A 58 0.03 4.54 10.47
CA ASN A 58 0.62 3.21 10.44
C ASN A 58 2.10 3.37 10.07
N ASN A 59 3.00 3.06 10.99
CA ASN A 59 4.45 3.17 10.80
C ASN A 59 5.12 1.81 10.52
N THR A 60 4.34 0.78 10.15
CA THR A 60 4.85 -0.60 10.00
C THR A 60 4.77 -1.08 8.56
N VAL A 61 3.71 -0.71 7.83
CA VAL A 61 3.53 -1.12 6.44
C VAL A 61 4.45 -0.31 5.53
N SER A 62 5.35 -1.02 4.85
CA SER A 62 6.19 -0.49 3.79
C SER A 62 5.57 -0.80 2.44
N SER A 63 5.12 0.25 1.75
CA SER A 63 4.56 0.17 0.40
C SER A 63 5.47 0.94 -0.56
N PRO A 64 6.30 0.24 -1.36
CA PRO A 64 7.30 0.92 -2.17
C PRO A 64 6.74 1.76 -3.31
N SER A 65 5.70 1.28 -3.96
CA SER A 65 5.22 1.87 -5.21
C SER A 65 3.75 1.62 -5.49
N ALA A 66 2.98 1.17 -4.51
CA ALA A 66 1.56 0.94 -4.71
C ALA A 66 0.79 2.25 -4.87
N ILE A 67 -0.45 2.12 -5.30
CA ILE A 67 -1.47 3.16 -5.16
C ILE A 67 -2.57 2.49 -4.33
N PRO A 68 -2.69 2.80 -3.03
CA PRO A 68 -3.68 2.17 -2.19
C PRO A 68 -5.09 2.36 -2.74
N ARG A 69 -5.94 1.35 -2.54
CA ARG A 69 -7.33 1.37 -2.98
C ARG A 69 -8.22 1.14 -1.77
N LEU A 70 -9.15 2.06 -1.53
CA LEU A 70 -10.18 1.90 -0.52
C LEU A 70 -11.40 1.19 -1.12
N SER A 71 -11.83 0.12 -0.48
CA SER A 71 -13.12 -0.51 -0.72
C SER A 71 -14.11 -0.05 0.36
N LEU A 72 -15.13 0.70 -0.05
CA LEU A 72 -16.19 1.18 0.86
C LEU A 72 -17.11 0.04 1.32
N ALA A 73 -17.23 -1.03 0.53
CA ALA A 73 -18.10 -2.16 0.85
C ALA A 73 -17.67 -2.90 2.12
N ASN A 74 -16.36 -3.03 2.36
CA ASN A 74 -15.80 -3.71 3.53
C ASN A 74 -14.95 -2.79 4.43
N GLY A 75 -14.79 -1.52 4.08
CA GLY A 75 -14.02 -0.56 4.87
C GLY A 75 -12.52 -0.87 4.93
N LEU A 76 -11.97 -1.48 3.88
CA LEU A 76 -10.57 -1.90 3.82
C LEU A 76 -9.78 -1.09 2.78
N VAL A 77 -8.58 -0.67 3.18
CA VAL A 77 -7.56 -0.09 2.32
C VAL A 77 -6.60 -1.19 1.92
N TYR A 78 -6.49 -1.45 0.64
CA TYR A 78 -5.57 -2.43 0.08
C TYR A 78 -4.32 -1.73 -0.45
N THR A 79 -3.16 -2.35 -0.27
CA THR A 79 -1.89 -1.88 -0.85
C THR A 79 -0.95 -3.06 -1.12
N ALA A 80 0.04 -2.85 -1.99
CA ALA A 80 1.12 -3.81 -2.21
C ALA A 80 2.27 -3.48 -1.24
N SER A 81 2.50 -4.35 -0.26
CA SER A 81 3.55 -4.15 0.72
C SER A 81 4.75 -5.06 0.46
N LYS A 82 5.91 -4.59 0.92
CA LYS A 82 7.16 -5.33 0.89
C LYS A 82 7.96 -5.05 2.17
N PRO A 83 7.93 -5.93 3.18
CA PRO A 83 8.74 -5.72 4.37
C PRO A 83 10.24 -5.81 4.05
N ARG A 84 11.06 -5.06 4.79
CA ARG A 84 12.51 -5.23 4.72
C ARG A 84 12.90 -6.60 5.28
N ARG A 85 13.77 -7.32 4.59
CA ARG A 85 14.25 -8.65 4.98
C ARG A 85 15.77 -8.68 5.04
N THR A 86 16.33 -9.20 6.13
CA THR A 86 17.79 -9.32 6.32
C THR A 86 18.39 -10.49 5.57
N ASN A 87 17.60 -11.50 5.23
CA ASN A 87 18.00 -12.66 4.43
C ASN A 87 17.99 -12.40 2.91
N GLY A 88 17.74 -11.15 2.49
CA GLY A 88 17.72 -10.76 1.08
C GLY A 88 16.45 -11.13 0.30
N ALA A 89 15.43 -11.71 0.95
CA ALA A 89 14.21 -12.11 0.27
C ALA A 89 13.35 -10.91 -0.17
N ASP A 90 12.86 -10.94 -1.42
CA ASP A 90 12.01 -9.91 -2.01
C ASP A 90 10.55 -10.35 -1.97
N GLU A 91 10.04 -10.56 -0.76
CA GLU A 91 8.68 -11.02 -0.54
C GLU A 91 7.66 -9.89 -0.66
N TRP A 92 6.66 -10.09 -1.52
CA TRP A 92 5.60 -9.13 -1.76
C TRP A 92 4.26 -9.64 -1.27
N TYR A 93 3.47 -8.73 -0.71
CA TYR A 93 2.20 -9.02 -0.05
C TYR A 93 1.09 -8.10 -0.56
N LEU A 94 -0.11 -8.64 -0.70
CA LEU A 94 -1.33 -7.87 -0.68
C LEU A 94 -1.68 -7.63 0.78
N THR A 95 -1.65 -6.38 1.22
CA THR A 95 -1.91 -6.00 2.60
C THR A 95 -3.20 -5.19 2.66
N ALA A 96 -4.10 -5.54 3.59
CA ALA A 96 -5.30 -4.77 3.86
C ALA A 96 -5.24 -4.13 5.25
N LEU A 97 -5.60 -2.86 5.32
CA LEU A 97 -5.71 -2.08 6.55
C LEU A 97 -7.16 -1.69 6.77
N ASN A 98 -7.61 -1.69 8.03
CA ASN A 98 -8.91 -1.15 8.40
C ASN A 98 -8.93 0.38 8.23
N TRP A 99 -9.84 0.89 7.40
CA TRP A 99 -9.90 2.31 7.03
C TRP A 99 -10.04 3.27 8.22
N ARG A 100 -10.76 2.85 9.27
CA ARG A 100 -11.04 3.69 10.44
C ARG A 100 -9.89 3.76 11.44
N THR A 101 -9.05 2.72 11.48
CA THR A 101 -8.04 2.56 12.55
C THR A 101 -6.60 2.50 12.04
N GLY A 102 -6.38 2.24 10.76
CA GLY A 102 -5.04 2.04 10.19
C GLY A 102 -4.37 0.73 10.60
N ARG A 103 -5.08 -0.17 11.28
CA ARG A 103 -4.56 -1.48 11.66
C ARG A 103 -4.52 -2.41 10.45
N THR A 104 -3.39 -3.07 10.24
CA THR A 104 -3.33 -4.21 9.30
C THR A 104 -4.25 -5.31 9.81
N VAL A 105 -5.14 -5.79 8.94
CA VAL A 105 -6.10 -6.86 9.26
C VAL A 105 -5.91 -8.10 8.40
N TYR A 106 -5.15 -7.97 7.31
CA TYR A 106 -4.89 -9.06 6.38
C TYR A 106 -3.57 -8.84 5.64
N GLU A 107 -2.83 -9.92 5.45
CA GLU A 107 -1.61 -9.96 4.63
C GLU A 107 -1.53 -11.30 3.90
N LEU A 108 -1.46 -11.26 2.57
CA LEU A 108 -1.30 -12.44 1.73
C LEU A 108 -0.06 -12.29 0.86
N LYS A 109 0.91 -13.18 1.04
CA LYS A 109 2.11 -13.22 0.19
C LYS A 109 1.73 -13.69 -1.21
N TYR A 110 1.97 -12.86 -2.22
CA TYR A 110 1.73 -13.25 -3.62
C TYR A 110 3.00 -13.63 -4.37
N GLY A 111 4.18 -13.49 -3.74
CA GLY A 111 5.39 -14.12 -4.25
C GLY A 111 6.70 -13.57 -3.67
N ASN A 112 7.81 -13.99 -4.27
CA ASN A 112 9.16 -13.56 -3.92
C ASN A 112 9.95 -13.27 -5.20
N GLY A 113 10.48 -12.06 -5.32
CA GLY A 113 11.37 -11.68 -6.41
C GLY A 113 11.23 -10.21 -6.84
N PRO A 114 12.24 -9.65 -7.51
CA PRO A 114 12.25 -8.24 -7.91
C PRO A 114 11.21 -7.92 -9.00
N LEU A 115 10.84 -8.91 -9.81
CA LEU A 115 9.91 -8.72 -10.94
C LEU A 115 8.43 -8.62 -10.51
N LEU A 116 8.13 -8.89 -9.24
CA LEU A 116 6.80 -8.75 -8.64
C LEU A 116 6.50 -7.31 -8.18
N ASN A 117 7.46 -6.39 -8.35
CA ASN A 117 7.24 -4.98 -8.08
C ASN A 117 6.17 -4.41 -9.03
N ASN A 118 5.17 -3.73 -8.49
CA ASN A 118 4.09 -3.14 -9.30
C ASN A 118 4.50 -1.85 -10.02
N ASN A 119 5.54 -1.16 -9.54
CA ASN A 119 6.10 0.06 -10.10
C ASN A 119 5.05 1.10 -10.52
N PHE A 120 4.16 1.43 -9.59
CA PHE A 120 3.04 2.37 -9.78
C PHE A 120 1.90 1.88 -10.68
N ALA A 121 1.94 0.64 -11.16
CA ALA A 121 0.75 0.00 -11.69
C ALA A 121 -0.30 -0.10 -10.58
N GLY A 122 -1.53 0.32 -10.90
CA GLY A 122 -2.67 0.11 -10.03
C GLY A 122 -3.06 -1.36 -9.96
N PHE A 123 -4.00 -1.67 -9.07
CA PHE A 123 -4.67 -2.96 -9.01
C PHE A 123 -6.17 -2.76 -8.88
N ASN A 124 -6.93 -3.78 -9.26
CA ASN A 124 -8.37 -3.81 -9.15
C ASN A 124 -8.78 -5.03 -8.33
N LEU A 125 -9.77 -4.81 -7.46
CA LEU A 125 -10.51 -5.90 -6.83
C LEU A 125 -11.69 -6.23 -7.74
N THR A 126 -11.87 -7.51 -8.02
CA THR A 126 -12.96 -8.01 -8.86
C THR A 126 -14.10 -8.56 -8.00
N PRO A 127 -15.34 -8.64 -8.52
CA PRO A 127 -16.50 -9.11 -7.75
C PRO A 127 -16.38 -10.55 -7.23
N ASP A 128 -15.53 -11.37 -7.85
CA ASP A 128 -15.20 -12.74 -7.40
C ASP A 128 -14.22 -12.77 -6.22
N GLY A 129 -13.80 -11.61 -5.69
CA GLY A 129 -12.92 -11.49 -4.53
C GLY A 129 -11.43 -11.43 -4.87
N ALA A 130 -11.04 -11.68 -6.12
CA ALA A 130 -9.65 -11.64 -6.53
C ALA A 130 -9.11 -10.21 -6.67
N ALA A 131 -7.80 -10.06 -6.48
CA ALA A 131 -7.07 -8.85 -6.83
C ALA A 131 -6.19 -9.09 -8.07
N TYR A 132 -6.27 -8.20 -9.05
CA TYR A 132 -5.42 -8.20 -10.24
C TYR A 132 -4.50 -7.00 -10.23
N MET A 133 -3.19 -7.24 -10.30
CA MET A 133 -2.16 -6.21 -10.22
C MET A 133 -1.13 -6.36 -11.33
N GLY A 134 -0.83 -5.26 -12.01
CA GLY A 134 0.32 -5.21 -12.92
C GLY A 134 1.63 -5.25 -12.13
N VAL A 135 2.58 -6.04 -12.61
CA VAL A 135 3.95 -6.15 -12.07
C VAL A 135 4.95 -6.09 -13.22
N LEU A 136 6.24 -5.91 -12.92
CA LEU A 136 7.27 -5.80 -13.96
C LEU A 136 7.29 -7.01 -14.93
N SER A 137 6.98 -8.22 -14.45
CA SER A 137 6.91 -9.42 -15.30
C SER A 137 5.54 -9.70 -15.94
N GLY A 138 4.53 -8.83 -15.78
CA GLY A 138 3.20 -9.03 -16.35
C GLY A 138 2.08 -8.69 -15.37
N VAL A 139 1.19 -9.65 -15.10
CA VAL A 139 0.04 -9.49 -14.20
C VAL A 139 0.00 -10.63 -13.21
N VAL A 140 -0.29 -10.32 -11.95
CA VAL A 140 -0.59 -11.33 -10.92
C VAL A 140 -2.09 -11.30 -10.60
N ARG A 141 -2.68 -12.48 -10.45
CA ARG A 141 -3.98 -12.71 -9.80
C ARG A 141 -3.70 -13.19 -8.39
N ILE A 142 -4.31 -12.53 -7.41
CA ILE A 142 -4.16 -12.84 -5.98
C ILE A 142 -5.55 -13.22 -5.48
N ASP A 143 -5.65 -14.40 -4.88
CA ASP A 143 -6.89 -15.00 -4.40
C ASP A 143 -6.60 -15.76 -3.10
N ASP A 144 -7.55 -15.80 -2.19
CA ASP A 144 -7.45 -16.44 -0.88
C ASP A 144 -8.23 -17.75 -0.79
N THR A 145 -8.90 -18.18 -1.87
CA THR A 145 -9.54 -19.48 -1.96
C THR A 145 -8.52 -20.61 -2.19
N HIS A 146 -7.99 -21.17 -1.10
CA HIS A 146 -7.34 -22.48 -1.07
C HIS A 146 -7.78 -23.29 0.15
#